data_AF-A0A0F9DVY1-F1
#
_entry.id   AF-A0A0F9DVY1-F1
#
_cell.length_a   1.000
_cell.length_b   1.000
_cell.length_c   1.000
_cell.angle_alpha   90.00
_cell.angle_beta   90.00
_cell.angle_gamma   90.00
#
_symmetry.space_group_name_H-M   'P 1'
#
loop_
_entity.id
_entity.type
_entity.pdbx_description
1 polymer ?
#
loop_
_entity_poly.entity_id
_entity_poly.type
_entity_poly.pdbx_seq_one_letter_code
_entity_poly.pdbx_strand_id
1 'polypeptide(L)'
;FVDRLGDTFRWKGENVSTEEVESVINIFEEIDMCSVYGVLIPQTEGRAGMVSLHKKSDKIFDFKGFLMYLKKYLPNYAIPKFIRIIDGFDFTATHKIQKVKLKKEGYNVNELNDDILVLLPKSSEYISLTKDVYQEISEGKYPF
;
A
#
# COMPACT_ATOMS: atom_id res chain seq x y z
N PHE A 1 13.65 25.63 11.36
CA PHE A 1 12.35 24.98 11.43
C PHE A 1 12.61 23.48 11.38
N VAL A 2 12.34 22.76 12.46
CA VAL A 2 12.61 21.33 12.59
C VAL A 2 11.54 20.60 11.80
N ASP A 3 11.95 19.96 10.71
CA ASP A 3 11.08 19.26 9.81
C ASP A 3 10.38 18.11 10.53
N ARG A 4 9.09 17.92 10.25
CA ARG A 4 8.29 16.84 10.83
C ARG A 4 8.85 15.53 10.28
N LEU A 5 9.63 14.80 11.08
CA LEU A 5 10.31 13.56 10.70
C LEU A 5 9.34 12.37 10.59
N GLY A 6 8.25 12.55 9.83
CA GLY A 6 7.32 11.50 9.41
C GLY A 6 7.20 11.52 7.89
N ASP A 7 7.39 10.36 7.25
CA ASP A 7 7.23 10.21 5.80
C ASP A 7 5.76 10.52 5.41
N THR A 8 5.55 11.40 4.43
CA THR A 8 4.22 11.69 3.87
C THR A 8 4.17 11.44 2.37
N PHE A 9 2.96 11.27 1.83
CA PHE A 9 2.68 11.37 0.40
C PHE A 9 1.41 12.19 0.17
N ARG A 10 1.28 12.78 -1.02
CA ARG A 10 0.10 13.58 -1.39
C ARG A 10 -0.73 12.83 -2.41
N TRP A 11 -2.01 12.57 -2.12
CA TRP A 11 -2.93 11.88 -3.00
C TRP A 11 -4.15 12.75 -3.28
N LYS A 12 -4.40 13.12 -4.54
CA LYS A 12 -5.56 13.95 -4.94
C LYS A 12 -5.76 15.21 -4.08
N GLY A 13 -4.66 15.93 -3.83
CA GLY A 13 -4.67 17.15 -3.03
C GLY A 13 -4.53 16.95 -1.51
N GLU A 14 -4.76 15.74 -1.00
CA GLU A 14 -4.70 15.41 0.43
C GLU A 14 -3.31 14.94 0.85
N ASN A 15 -2.80 15.40 1.98
CA ASN A 15 -1.56 14.90 2.56
C ASN A 15 -1.86 13.70 3.46
N VAL A 16 -1.12 12.61 3.28
CA VAL A 16 -1.26 11.37 4.04
C VAL A 16 0.03 11.09 4.80
N SER A 17 -0.07 10.95 6.12
CA SER A 17 1.02 10.49 6.97
C SER A 17 1.17 8.97 6.86
N THR A 18 2.35 8.52 6.45
CA THR A 18 2.60 7.06 6.37
C THR A 18 2.58 6.41 7.74
N GLU A 19 3.07 7.11 8.77
CA GLU A 19 3.12 6.62 10.15
C GLU A 19 1.72 6.45 10.75
N GLU A 20 0.79 7.36 10.47
CA GLU A 20 -0.60 7.23 10.94
C GLU A 20 -1.29 6.03 10.29
N VAL A 21 -1.11 5.84 8.98
CA VAL A 21 -1.66 4.69 8.26
C VAL A 21 -1.01 3.39 8.73
N GLU A 22 0.31 3.35 8.90
CA GLU A 22 1.05 2.20 9.45
C GLU A 22 0.56 1.86 10.87
N SER A 23 0.36 2.86 11.72
CA SER A 23 -0.13 2.66 13.10
C SER A 23 -1.52 2.02 13.13
N VAL A 24 -2.43 2.44 12.22
CA VAL A 24 -3.74 1.80 12.09
C VAL A 24 -3.60 0.37 11.58
N ILE A 25 -2.79 0.14 10.54
CA ILE A 25 -2.62 -1.18 9.93
C ILE A 25 -2.01 -2.20 10.92
N ASN A 26 -1.01 -1.80 11.70
CA ASN A 26 -0.32 -2.69 12.65
C ASN A 26 -1.20 -3.16 13.82
N ILE A 27 -2.38 -2.55 14.03
CA ILE A 27 -3.35 -3.00 15.05
C ILE A 27 -4.19 -4.18 14.54
N PHE A 28 -4.29 -4.38 13.21
CA PHE A 28 -5.05 -5.48 12.64
C PHE A 28 -4.37 -6.82 12.97
N GLU A 29 -5.12 -7.76 13.55
CA GLU A 29 -4.57 -8.93 14.25
C GLU A 29 -3.71 -9.86 13.38
N GLU A 30 -3.98 -9.88 12.07
CA GLU A 30 -3.30 -10.72 11.08
C GLU A 30 -1.99 -10.11 10.56
N ILE A 31 -1.68 -8.86 10.93
CA ILE A 31 -0.45 -8.15 10.54
C ILE A 31 0.65 -8.41 11.57
N ASP A 32 1.83 -8.76 11.08
CA ASP A 32 3.06 -8.79 11.87
C ASP A 32 3.80 -7.46 11.74
N MET A 33 4.03 -7.03 10.50
CA MET A 33 4.71 -5.78 10.19
C MET A 33 4.20 -5.19 8.87
N CYS A 34 4.17 -3.86 8.77
CA CYS A 34 3.84 -3.16 7.52
C CYS A 34 4.79 -2.00 7.22
N SER A 35 4.82 -1.59 5.96
CA SER A 35 5.36 -0.29 5.54
C SER A 35 4.48 0.34 4.47
N VAL A 36 4.05 1.58 4.71
CA VAL A 36 3.15 2.35 3.85
C VAL A 36 3.93 3.45 3.13
N TYR A 37 3.72 3.59 1.83
CA TYR A 37 4.40 4.60 1.03
C TYR A 37 3.60 5.01 -0.21
N GLY A 38 3.96 6.15 -0.80
CA GLY A 38 3.28 6.66 -1.99
C GLY A 38 3.89 6.15 -3.30
N VAL A 39 3.05 5.56 -4.16
CA VAL A 39 3.42 5.10 -5.52
C VAL A 39 2.72 5.93 -6.60
N LEU A 40 3.35 6.06 -7.76
CA LEU A 40 2.76 6.76 -8.90
C LEU A 40 1.78 5.85 -9.63
N ILE A 41 0.58 6.35 -9.88
CA ILE A 41 -0.34 5.75 -10.84
C ILE A 41 -0.33 6.62 -12.10
N PRO A 42 -0.08 6.07 -13.30
CA PRO A 42 -0.14 6.84 -14.54
C PRO A 42 -1.46 7.63 -14.66
N GLN A 43 -1.37 8.84 -15.20
CA GLN A 43 -2.53 9.71 -15.46
C GLN A 43 -3.31 10.13 -14.19
N THR A 44 -2.66 10.12 -13.01
CA THR A 44 -3.25 10.60 -11.75
C THR A 44 -2.42 11.72 -11.13
N GLU A 45 -3.06 12.54 -10.29
CA GLU A 45 -2.36 13.57 -9.53
C GLU A 45 -1.88 13.04 -8.17
N GLY A 46 -0.57 13.16 -7.94
CA GLY A 46 0.06 12.77 -6.69
C GLY A 46 0.49 11.31 -6.66
N ARG A 47 0.56 10.75 -5.46
CA ARG A 47 1.00 9.38 -5.18
C ARG A 47 -0.07 8.65 -4.39
N ALA A 48 -0.52 7.52 -4.89
CA ALA A 48 -1.49 6.68 -4.19
C ALA A 48 -0.80 5.93 -3.05
N GLY A 49 -1.52 5.67 -1.97
CA GLY A 49 -1.01 4.84 -0.88
C GLY A 49 -0.82 3.40 -1.35
N MET A 50 0.34 2.83 -1.05
CA MET A 50 0.65 1.42 -1.16
C MET A 50 1.14 0.94 0.20
N VAL A 51 0.80 -0.29 0.56
CA VAL A 51 1.35 -0.94 1.75
C VAL A 51 2.01 -2.26 1.38
N SER A 52 3.22 -2.48 1.87
CA SER A 52 3.83 -3.81 1.96
C SER A 52 3.55 -4.40 3.34
N LEU A 53 3.07 -5.65 3.40
CA LEU A 53 2.64 -6.32 4.62
C LEU A 53 3.35 -7.67 4.76
N HIS A 54 3.88 -7.94 5.94
CA HIS A 54 4.25 -9.28 6.39
C HIS A 54 3.11 -9.82 7.27
N LYS A 55 2.59 -11.00 6.92
CA LYS A 55 1.50 -11.64 7.66
C LYS A 55 2.04 -12.29 8.92
N LYS A 56 1.22 -12.31 9.98
CA LYS A 56 1.56 -12.99 11.24
C LYS A 56 1.53 -14.52 11.15
N SER A 57 0.82 -15.06 10.17
CA SER A 57 0.77 -16.50 9.92
C SER A 57 0.46 -16.80 8.46
N ASP A 58 0.68 -18.04 8.04
CA ASP A 58 0.38 -18.53 6.69
C ASP A 58 -1.12 -18.79 6.45
N LYS A 59 -1.99 -18.41 7.39
CA LYS A 59 -3.44 -18.51 7.21
C LYS A 59 -3.91 -17.58 6.08
N ILE A 60 -5.10 -17.90 5.56
CA ILE A 60 -5.80 -17.07 4.59
C ILE A 60 -6.09 -15.72 5.24
N PHE A 61 -5.60 -14.65 4.63
CA PHE A 61 -5.76 -13.28 5.11
C PHE A 61 -7.16 -12.73 4.76
N ASP A 62 -7.89 -12.17 5.73
CA ASP A 62 -9.20 -11.58 5.46
C ASP A 62 -9.09 -10.16 4.88
N PHE A 63 -8.84 -10.07 3.56
CA PHE A 63 -8.76 -8.78 2.86
C PHE A 63 -10.06 -7.96 2.92
N LYS A 64 -11.22 -8.63 3.07
CA LYS A 64 -12.52 -7.96 3.15
C LYS A 64 -12.70 -7.33 4.52
N GLY A 65 -12.42 -8.08 5.59
CA GLY A 65 -12.38 -7.57 6.95
C GLY A 65 -11.34 -6.47 7.12
N PHE A 66 -10.15 -6.63 6.52
CA PHE A 66 -9.11 -5.61 6.50
C PHE A 66 -9.58 -4.31 5.85
N LEU A 67 -10.22 -4.36 4.67
CA LEU A 67 -10.74 -3.15 4.03
C LEU A 67 -11.86 -2.48 4.84
N MET A 68 -12.75 -3.26 5.46
CA MET A 68 -13.79 -2.72 6.36
C MET A 68 -13.16 -2.03 7.59
N TYR A 69 -12.13 -2.64 8.16
CA TYR A 69 -11.35 -2.07 9.25
C TYR A 69 -10.71 -0.74 8.82
N LEU A 70 -10.01 -0.70 7.68
CA LEU A 70 -9.40 0.52 7.16
C LEU A 70 -10.44 1.63 6.93
N LYS A 71 -11.59 1.31 6.34
CA LYS A 71 -12.69 2.29 6.12
C LYS A 71 -13.27 2.85 7.42
N LYS A 72 -13.15 2.12 8.53
CA LYS A 72 -13.64 2.56 9.84
C LYS A 72 -12.68 3.55 10.50
N TYR A 73 -11.38 3.40 10.28
CA TYR A 73 -10.34 4.14 11.01
C TYR A 73 -9.56 5.15 10.16
N LEU A 74 -9.63 5.06 8.83
CA LEU A 74 -8.95 5.97 7.90
C LEU A 74 -9.95 6.69 6.99
N PRO A 75 -9.66 7.94 6.61
CA PRO A 75 -10.39 8.59 5.54
C PRO A 75 -10.12 7.89 4.19
N ASN A 76 -11.09 7.96 3.27
CA ASN A 76 -11.05 7.25 1.98
C ASN A 76 -9.78 7.52 1.13
N TYR A 77 -9.20 8.71 1.26
CA TYR A 77 -7.98 9.10 0.54
C TYR A 77 -6.70 8.48 1.12
N ALA A 78 -6.71 8.10 2.40
CA ALA A 78 -5.55 7.51 3.09
C ALA A 78 -5.53 5.97 3.01
N ILE A 79 -6.65 5.34 2.63
CA ILE A 79 -6.73 3.89 2.41
C ILE A 79 -5.79 3.49 1.28
N PRO A 80 -4.80 2.60 1.53
CA PRO A 80 -3.90 2.10 0.49
C PRO A 80 -4.67 1.49 -0.69
N LYS A 81 -4.31 1.91 -1.90
CA LYS A 81 -4.85 1.39 -3.15
C LYS A 81 -4.17 0.09 -3.58
N PHE A 82 -2.94 -0.13 -3.13
CA PHE A 82 -2.20 -1.35 -3.38
C PHE A 82 -1.77 -2.01 -2.08
N ILE A 83 -1.85 -3.33 -2.04
CA ILE A 83 -1.30 -4.18 -0.99
C ILE A 83 -0.29 -5.10 -1.64
N ARG A 84 0.90 -5.24 -1.06
CA ARG A 84 1.91 -6.24 -1.44
C ARG A 84 2.18 -7.12 -0.25
N ILE A 85 1.98 -8.42 -0.40
CA ILE A 85 2.33 -9.41 0.62
C ILE A 85 3.79 -9.81 0.40
N ILE A 86 4.62 -9.69 1.43
CA ILE A 86 6.03 -10.06 1.38
C ILE A 86 6.34 -11.09 2.46
N ASP A 87 7.33 -11.94 2.21
CA ASP A 87 7.82 -12.95 3.17
C ASP A 87 8.71 -12.35 4.27
N GLY A 88 9.15 -11.11 4.10
CA GLY A 88 9.97 -10.41 5.09
C GLY A 88 10.50 -9.07 4.58
N PHE A 89 10.88 -8.20 5.51
CA PHE A 89 11.46 -6.90 5.20
C PHE A 89 12.99 -6.96 5.18
N ASP A 90 13.58 -6.29 4.20
CA ASP A 90 15.00 -5.93 4.25
C ASP A 90 15.19 -4.78 5.24
N PHE A 91 16.15 -4.94 6.14
CA PHE A 91 16.51 -3.91 7.11
C PHE A 91 17.83 -3.22 6.73
N THR A 92 17.97 -1.95 7.08
CA THR A 92 19.23 -1.21 7.04
C THR A 92 20.16 -1.66 8.16
N ALA A 93 21.42 -1.22 8.15
CA ALA A 93 22.35 -1.36 9.27
C ALA A 93 21.83 -0.72 10.58
N THR A 94 20.82 0.16 10.51
CA THR A 94 20.14 0.78 11.64
C THR A 94 18.82 0.08 12.01
N HIS A 95 18.59 -1.14 11.52
CA HIS A 95 17.37 -1.94 11.74
C HIS A 95 16.07 -1.25 11.29
N LYS A 96 16.14 -0.31 10.34
CA LYS A 96 14.96 0.31 9.72
C LYS A 96 14.60 -0.43 8.43
N ILE A 97 13.32 -0.55 8.13
CA ILE A 97 12.86 -1.10 6.84
C ILE A 97 13.49 -0.28 5.70
N GLN A 98 13.99 -0.96 4.66
CA GLN A 98 14.52 -0.33 3.44
C GLN A 98 13.40 0.22 2.55
N LYS A 99 12.66 1.21 3.07
CA LYS A 99 11.48 1.81 2.44
C LYS A 99 11.76 2.45 1.06
N VAL A 100 13.01 2.86 0.82
CA VAL A 100 13.46 3.39 -0.48
C VAL A 100 13.38 2.32 -1.58
N LYS A 101 13.75 1.07 -1.26
CA LYS A 101 13.66 -0.06 -2.18
C LYS A 101 12.20 -0.36 -2.52
N LEU A 102 11.34 -0.48 -1.50
CA LEU A 102 9.91 -0.71 -1.67
C LEU A 102 9.21 0.39 -2.49
N LYS A 103 9.55 1.67 -2.24
CA LYS A 103 9.05 2.81 -3.01
C LYS A 103 9.44 2.75 -4.50
N LYS A 104 10.65 2.28 -4.79
CA LYS A 104 11.17 2.16 -6.16
C LYS A 104 10.51 1.00 -6.92
N GLU A 105 10.35 -0.14 -6.26
CA GLU A 105 9.71 -1.32 -6.83
C GLU A 105 8.20 -1.10 -7.07
N GLY A 106 7.54 -0.41 -6.13
CA GLY A 106 6.12 -0.11 -6.23
C GLY A 106 5.28 -1.38 -6.43
N TYR A 107 4.34 -1.33 -7.37
CA TYR A 107 3.42 -2.43 -7.70
C TYR A 107 3.76 -3.09 -9.05
N ASN A 108 5.03 -3.09 -9.46
CA ASN A 108 5.43 -3.62 -10.76
C ASN A 108 5.40 -5.17 -10.81
N VAL A 109 4.28 -5.73 -11.23
CA VAL A 109 4.06 -7.19 -11.36
C VAL A 109 4.89 -7.87 -12.45
N ASN A 110 5.64 -7.11 -13.25
CA ASN A 110 6.58 -7.67 -14.22
C ASN A 110 7.96 -7.93 -13.62
N GLU A 111 8.30 -7.27 -12.52
CA GLU A 111 9.60 -7.36 -11.84
C GLU A 111 9.49 -8.06 -10.49
N LEU A 112 8.29 -8.14 -9.93
CA LEU A 112 8.00 -8.70 -8.62
C LEU A 112 7.32 -10.08 -8.74
N ASN A 113 7.73 -11.02 -7.90
CA ASN A 113 7.09 -12.33 -7.76
C ASN A 113 6.09 -12.38 -6.58
N ASP A 114 5.91 -11.26 -5.90
CA ASP A 114 5.08 -11.15 -4.70
C ASP A 114 3.59 -11.07 -5.04
N ASP A 115 2.74 -11.48 -4.10
CA ASP A 115 1.30 -11.30 -4.24
C ASP A 115 0.93 -9.83 -4.05
N ILE A 116 0.48 -9.20 -5.13
CA ILE A 116 0.02 -7.80 -5.11
C ILE A 116 -1.48 -7.77 -5.36
N LEU A 117 -2.18 -6.99 -4.53
CA LEU A 117 -3.59 -6.70 -4.67
C LEU A 117 -3.83 -5.21 -4.92
N VAL A 118 -4.92 -4.90 -5.60
CA VAL A 118 -5.36 -3.54 -5.91
C VAL A 118 -6.82 -3.32 -5.52
N LEU A 119 -7.10 -2.16 -4.94
CA LEU A 119 -8.44 -1.63 -4.75
C LEU A 119 -8.79 -0.73 -5.93
N LEU A 120 -9.45 -1.30 -6.93
CA LEU A 120 -9.88 -0.56 -8.11
C LEU A 120 -10.94 0.52 -7.75
N PRO A 121 -11.06 1.58 -8.55
CA PRO A 121 -12.10 2.60 -8.35
C PRO A 121 -13.48 1.98 -8.32
N LYS A 122 -14.31 2.40 -7.35
CA LYS A 122 -15.68 1.87 -7.10
C LYS A 122 -15.74 0.38 -6.69
N SER A 123 -14.61 -0.31 -6.53
CA SER A 123 -14.58 -1.66 -5.96
C SER A 123 -14.87 -1.64 -4.46
N SER A 124 -15.53 -2.69 -3.98
CA SER A 124 -15.76 -2.95 -2.55
C SER A 124 -14.75 -3.92 -1.95
N GLU A 125 -13.80 -4.42 -2.74
CA GLU A 125 -12.80 -5.43 -2.35
C GLU A 125 -11.46 -5.24 -3.07
N TYR A 126 -10.40 -5.77 -2.45
CA TYR A 126 -9.09 -5.91 -3.08
C TYR A 126 -9.12 -7.12 -4.02
N ILE A 127 -8.60 -6.95 -5.23
CA ILE A 127 -8.44 -8.02 -6.21
C ILE A 127 -6.96 -8.24 -6.52
N SER A 128 -6.58 -9.43 -6.95
CA SER A 128 -5.22 -9.69 -7.41
C SER A 128 -4.86 -8.78 -8.59
N LEU A 129 -3.70 -8.13 -8.48
CA LEU A 129 -3.13 -7.34 -9.56
C LEU A 129 -2.46 -8.28 -10.56
N THR A 130 -3.21 -8.74 -11.55
CA THR A 130 -2.65 -9.52 -12.66
C THR A 130 -1.88 -8.60 -13.62
N LYS A 131 -1.09 -9.19 -14.53
CA LYS A 131 -0.42 -8.43 -15.60
C LYS A 131 -1.40 -7.66 -16.48
N ASP A 132 -2.58 -8.24 -16.73
CA ASP A 132 -3.64 -7.58 -17.49
C ASP A 132 -4.18 -6.36 -16.73
N VAL A 133 -4.53 -6.50 -15.46
CA VAL A 133 -5.00 -5.38 -14.64
C VAL A 133 -3.92 -4.30 -14.52
N TYR A 134 -2.65 -4.69 -14.34
CA TYR A 134 -1.52 -3.75 -14.33
C TYR A 134 -1.42 -2.96 -15.64
N GLN A 135 -1.57 -3.63 -16.78
CA GLN A 135 -1.56 -2.98 -18.09
C GLN A 135 -2.74 -2.01 -18.26
N GLU A 136 -3.94 -2.40 -17.82
CA GLU A 136 -5.12 -1.54 -17.85
C GLU A 136 -4.98 -0.30 -16.96
N ILE A 137 -4.35 -0.43 -15.78
CA ILE A 137 -4.00 0.69 -14.90
C ILE A 137 -2.99 1.61 -15.61
N SER A 138 -2.00 1.02 -16.28
CA SER A 138 -0.94 1.76 -16.99
C SER A 138 -1.49 2.55 -18.18
N GLU A 139 -2.48 1.99 -18.87
CA GLU A 139 -3.24 2.61 -19.96
C GLU A 139 -4.26 3.65 -19.48
N GLY A 140 -4.50 3.76 -18.16
CA GLY A 140 -5.45 4.71 -17.58
C GLY A 140 -6.92 4.31 -17.74
N LYS A 141 -7.23 3.02 -17.93
CA LYS A 141 -8.61 2.54 -18.05
C LYS A 141 -9.42 2.71 -16.76
N TYR A 142 -8.74 2.86 -15.63
CA TYR A 142 -9.34 3.06 -14.31
C TYR A 142 -9.20 4.52 -13.84
N PRO A 143 -10.31 5.22 -13.55
CA PRO A 143 -10.27 6.58 -13.03
C PRO A 143 -9.99 6.56 -11.52
N PHE A 144 -8.73 6.34 -11.15
CA PHE A 144 -8.26 6.36 -9.76
C PHE A 144 -8.51 7.68 -9.07
#